data_AF-A0A8J2A5B8-F1
#
_entry.id   AF-A0A8J2A5B8-F1
#
_cell.length_a   1.000
_cell.length_b   1.000
_cell.length_c   1.000
_cell.angle_alpha   90.00
_cell.angle_beta   90.00
_cell.angle_gamma   90.00
#
_symmetry.space_group_name_H-M   'P 1'
#
loop_
_entity.id
_entity.type
_entity.pdbx_description
1 polymer ?
#
loop_
_entity_poly.entity_id
_entity_poly.type
_entity_poly.pdbx_seq_one_letter_code
_entity_poly.pdbx_strand_id
1 'polypeptide(L)'
;MADNGGFYVGDGDESPGSKRRKMTASASTLGPQDVDFAHQNKWINDWEKNFYTENMTKESLSEKQTSIKDQIEKKVAECFANKGRLDEAKTSGIITQWEYDFSVSNLARDPEKLSEKQQAQKAKIDAKLGGSGMASSSSGAASAFAAPPMSGFSAAPAMQQQGFGQFGQIGQAQTFGQFGQPGSFGQPQQQPHNFGMQQPGGFGATNFAPPQHGGGFNYMGGGVGVAQPGAVPAGFLNMEQITQAKQENKISDWEVKFYSDQLEKLAADPDAHFTDKQVARRTEIEEKVRGGKTTEIGDDEYSELWGLHKTEIDDALKEQKIVEWDYNFILNNFARAPTDVTEKQAPVVEKIKNKLNGEAPAPGDAGPGAAAMGGGGVSPAWGMTEEQMVQARDGGRINDWEFNFMKSNFDRNSFSEKQQTIVDRIQGKLQGGGQGGRSSNGGPAAGGFGQQYFANRQGQQQRAAAPGGGGGGMLTQEEVQAAYQAKKINDWEYNFYTDNLQKSYHSDKQKNIMAKVEQKARK
;
A
#
# COMPACT_ATOMS: atom_id res chain seq x y z
N MET A 1 -55.68 37.15 84.40
CA MET A 1 -54.69 38.08 83.80
C MET A 1 -53.34 37.44 84.06
N ALA A 2 -52.85 36.63 83.11
CA ALA A 2 -51.87 37.02 82.07
C ALA A 2 -50.56 37.49 82.75
N ASP A 3 -49.39 36.90 82.52
CA ASP A 3 -48.82 36.58 81.21
C ASP A 3 -47.64 35.59 81.38
N ASN A 4 -47.40 34.74 80.39
CA ASN A 4 -46.46 33.62 80.45
C ASN A 4 -45.32 33.86 79.44
N GLY A 5 -44.11 34.09 79.93
CA GLY A 5 -42.92 34.38 79.13
C GLY A 5 -42.37 33.14 78.42
N GLY A 6 -42.56 33.06 77.11
CA GLY A 6 -41.99 32.05 76.23
C GLY A 6 -40.65 32.48 75.62
N PHE A 7 -39.62 31.70 75.89
CA PHE A 7 -38.26 31.80 75.33
C PHE A 7 -38.28 31.35 73.86
N TYR A 8 -38.05 32.26 72.91
CA TYR A 8 -37.90 31.92 71.48
C TYR A 8 -36.46 31.45 71.20
N VAL A 9 -36.34 30.19 70.78
CA VAL A 9 -35.12 29.61 70.21
C VAL A 9 -35.03 30.09 68.76
N GLY A 10 -33.90 30.72 68.42
CA GLY A 10 -33.65 31.27 67.09
C GLY A 10 -33.49 30.18 66.04
N ASP A 11 -34.22 30.36 64.93
CA ASP A 11 -34.10 29.60 63.70
C ASP A 11 -32.66 29.69 63.16
N GLY A 12 -31.98 28.55 63.16
CA GLY A 12 -30.69 28.35 62.50
C GLY A 12 -30.90 28.24 60.99
N ASP A 13 -30.28 29.16 60.27
CA ASP A 13 -30.14 29.25 58.82
C ASP A 13 -29.67 27.91 58.21
N GLU A 14 -30.61 27.13 57.67
CA GLU A 14 -30.34 25.91 56.91
C GLU A 14 -29.66 26.26 55.59
N SER A 15 -28.33 26.19 55.59
CA SER A 15 -27.50 26.29 54.39
C SER A 15 -27.89 25.19 53.39
N PRO A 16 -28.33 25.53 52.17
CA PRO A 16 -28.83 24.54 51.22
C PRO A 16 -27.68 23.70 50.65
N GLY A 17 -27.63 22.44 51.09
CA GLY A 17 -27.23 21.30 50.28
C GLY A 17 -25.90 21.43 49.55
N SER A 18 -24.80 21.18 50.27
CA SER A 18 -23.51 20.84 49.67
C SER A 18 -23.68 19.62 48.76
N LYS A 19 -23.92 19.88 47.47
CA LYS A 19 -23.99 18.88 46.40
C LYS A 19 -22.70 18.08 46.45
N ARG A 20 -22.81 16.83 46.93
CA ARG A 20 -21.83 15.77 46.73
C ARG A 20 -21.41 15.79 45.26
N ARG A 21 -20.26 16.41 44.96
CA ARG A 21 -19.55 16.23 43.71
C ARG A 21 -19.17 14.76 43.68
N LYS A 22 -19.97 13.97 42.97
CA LYS A 22 -19.68 12.60 42.60
C LYS A 22 -18.32 12.68 41.90
N MET A 23 -17.26 12.27 42.59
CA MET A 23 -15.93 12.06 42.03
C MET A 23 -16.11 10.96 40.99
N THR A 24 -16.51 11.34 39.77
CA THR A 24 -16.56 10.45 38.62
C THR A 24 -15.14 9.99 38.42
N ALA A 25 -14.95 8.67 38.42
CA ALA A 25 -13.67 8.01 38.21
C ALA A 25 -12.92 8.74 37.10
N SER A 26 -11.70 9.21 37.42
CA SER A 26 -10.80 9.85 36.48
C SER A 26 -10.58 8.90 35.32
N ALA A 27 -11.36 9.06 34.25
CA ALA A 27 -11.09 8.38 33.00
C ALA A 27 -9.66 8.76 32.63
N SER A 28 -8.79 7.75 32.49
CA SER A 28 -7.40 7.98 32.13
C SER A 28 -7.36 8.79 30.85
N THR A 29 -7.05 10.08 30.97
CA THR A 29 -6.86 10.98 29.83
C THR A 29 -5.79 10.38 28.93
N LEU A 30 -6.07 10.25 27.62
CA LEU A 30 -5.09 9.75 26.67
C LEU A 30 -3.85 10.64 26.69
N GLY A 31 -2.67 10.01 26.76
CA GLY A 31 -1.40 10.72 26.68
C GLY A 31 -1.11 11.19 25.25
N PRO A 32 -0.22 12.19 25.06
CA PRO A 32 0.21 12.63 23.73
C PRO A 32 0.73 11.49 22.85
N GLN A 33 1.44 10.53 23.46
CA GLN A 33 2.00 9.37 22.75
C GLN A 33 0.91 8.46 22.19
N ASP A 34 -0.19 8.27 22.90
CA ASP A 34 -1.32 7.45 22.46
C ASP A 34 -2.01 8.07 21.24
N VAL A 35 -2.13 9.40 21.23
CA VAL A 35 -2.72 10.18 20.14
C VAL A 35 -1.82 10.13 18.90
N ASP A 36 -0.50 10.29 19.08
CA ASP A 36 0.47 10.16 18.00
C ASP A 36 0.47 8.76 17.39
N PHE A 37 0.42 7.73 18.24
CA PHE A 37 0.32 6.34 17.80
C PHE A 37 -0.98 6.08 17.02
N ALA A 38 -2.12 6.54 17.53
CA ALA A 38 -3.40 6.40 16.86
C ALA A 38 -3.42 7.11 15.49
N HIS A 39 -2.76 8.26 15.38
CA HIS A 39 -2.62 9.00 14.13
C HIS A 39 -1.73 8.31 13.11
N GLN A 40 -0.58 7.77 13.54
CA GLN A 40 0.32 7.00 12.67
C GLN A 40 -0.38 5.78 12.07
N ASN A 41 -1.23 5.11 12.85
CA ASN A 41 -2.04 3.97 12.42
C ASN A 41 -3.33 4.38 11.69
N LYS A 42 -3.54 5.66 11.41
CA LYS A 42 -4.74 6.21 10.73
C LYS A 42 -6.05 5.90 11.44
N TRP A 43 -6.01 5.70 12.76
CA TRP A 43 -7.21 5.52 13.57
C TRP A 43 -7.94 6.85 13.81
N ILE A 44 -7.17 7.91 13.90
CA ILE A 44 -7.66 9.29 13.91
C ILE A 44 -7.04 10.06 12.74
N ASN A 45 -7.76 11.06 12.24
CA ASN A 45 -7.29 11.93 11.16
C ASN A 45 -6.45 13.11 11.70
N ASP A 46 -5.86 13.89 10.78
CA ASP A 46 -5.00 15.04 11.12
C ASP A 46 -5.74 16.10 11.96
N TRP A 47 -7.02 16.34 11.66
CA TRP A 47 -7.85 17.29 12.40
C TRP A 47 -8.13 16.82 13.83
N GLU A 48 -8.50 15.55 14.01
CA GLU A 48 -8.74 14.94 15.33
C GLU A 48 -7.46 15.00 16.18
N LYS A 49 -6.30 14.68 15.62
CA LYS A 49 -5.00 14.81 16.29
C LYS A 49 -4.71 16.24 16.73
N ASN A 50 -4.77 17.20 15.80
CA ASN A 50 -4.46 18.60 16.10
C ASN A 50 -5.45 19.16 17.13
N PHE A 51 -6.74 18.87 16.96
CA PHE A 51 -7.78 19.24 17.91
C PHE A 51 -7.47 18.71 19.31
N TYR A 52 -7.12 17.43 19.46
CA TYR A 52 -6.82 16.85 20.76
C TYR A 52 -5.58 17.50 21.40
N THR A 53 -4.48 17.61 20.66
CA THR A 53 -3.22 18.19 21.14
C THR A 53 -3.36 19.65 21.57
N GLU A 54 -4.14 20.45 20.83
CA GLU A 54 -4.38 21.86 21.16
C GLU A 54 -5.29 22.06 22.38
N ASN A 55 -6.14 21.08 22.70
CA ASN A 55 -7.16 21.21 23.73
C ASN A 55 -6.86 20.39 25.01
N MET A 56 -5.90 19.45 24.97
CA MET A 56 -5.57 18.61 26.14
C MET A 56 -4.95 19.39 27.31
N THR A 57 -4.35 20.56 27.08
CA THR A 57 -3.73 21.40 28.13
C THR A 57 -4.65 22.52 28.63
N LYS A 58 -5.82 22.72 28.01
CA LYS A 58 -6.73 23.80 28.39
C LYS A 58 -7.52 23.40 29.63
N GLU A 59 -7.57 24.28 30.62
CA GLU A 59 -8.30 24.06 31.87
C GLU A 59 -9.82 24.01 31.68
N SER A 60 -10.33 24.70 30.65
CA SER A 60 -11.76 24.72 30.31
C SER A 60 -11.97 24.57 28.81
N LEU A 61 -12.86 23.66 28.43
CA LEU A 61 -13.34 23.47 27.07
C LEU A 61 -14.83 23.82 27.01
N SER A 62 -15.29 24.35 25.88
CA SER A 62 -16.72 24.48 25.63
C SER A 62 -17.39 23.09 25.59
N GLU A 63 -18.69 23.02 25.90
CA GLU A 63 -19.44 21.74 25.88
C GLU A 63 -19.30 20.97 24.56
N LYS A 64 -19.32 21.69 23.43
CA LYS A 64 -19.08 21.12 22.10
C LYS A 64 -17.67 20.54 21.97
N GLN A 65 -16.66 21.24 22.48
CA GLN A 65 -15.27 20.76 22.44
C GLN A 65 -15.06 19.54 23.34
N THR A 66 -15.67 19.52 24.53
CA THR A 66 -15.66 18.36 25.43
C THR A 66 -16.27 17.14 24.73
N SER A 67 -17.43 17.30 24.10
CA SER A 67 -18.06 16.20 23.35
C SER A 67 -17.18 15.66 22.22
N ILE A 68 -16.48 16.52 21.48
CA ILE A 68 -15.54 16.08 20.43
C ILE A 68 -14.32 15.37 21.04
N LYS A 69 -13.77 15.89 22.15
CA LYS A 69 -12.67 15.27 22.88
C LYS A 69 -13.06 13.87 23.35
N ASP A 70 -14.23 13.73 23.96
CA ASP A 70 -14.75 12.44 24.44
C ASP A 70 -14.96 11.44 23.29
N GLN A 71 -15.40 11.90 22.12
CA GLN A 71 -15.52 11.05 20.92
C GLN A 71 -14.17 10.54 20.43
N ILE A 72 -13.16 11.42 20.39
CA ILE A 72 -11.79 11.04 20.01
C ILE A 72 -11.22 10.04 21.03
N GLU A 73 -11.39 10.32 22.33
CA GLU A 73 -10.91 9.44 23.40
C GLU A 73 -11.53 8.06 23.33
N LYS A 74 -12.86 8.02 23.18
CA LYS A 74 -13.60 6.77 23.01
C LYS A 74 -13.12 5.99 21.80
N LYS A 75 -12.98 6.65 20.64
CA LYS A 75 -12.55 6.03 19.39
C LYS A 75 -11.14 5.43 19.52
N VAL A 76 -10.21 6.16 20.11
CA VAL A 76 -8.84 5.70 20.33
C VAL A 76 -8.80 4.55 21.33
N ALA A 77 -9.54 4.64 22.45
CA ALA A 77 -9.62 3.57 23.45
C ALA A 77 -10.20 2.27 22.86
N GLU A 78 -11.25 2.36 22.04
CA GLU A 78 -11.82 1.21 21.33
C GLU A 78 -10.81 0.58 20.37
N CYS A 79 -10.03 1.39 19.64
CA CYS A 79 -8.97 0.89 18.75
C CYS A 79 -7.86 0.17 19.52
N PHE A 80 -7.41 0.70 20.67
CA PHE A 80 -6.41 0.04 21.50
C PHE A 80 -6.91 -1.29 22.07
N ALA A 81 -8.15 -1.33 22.57
CA ALA A 81 -8.75 -2.56 23.07
C ALA A 81 -8.83 -3.64 21.97
N ASN A 82 -9.26 -3.26 20.77
CA ASN A 82 -9.32 -4.17 19.64
C ASN A 82 -7.93 -4.61 19.14
N LYS A 83 -6.95 -3.70 19.14
CA LYS A 83 -5.57 -4.04 18.80
C LYS A 83 -5.01 -5.07 19.77
N GLY A 84 -5.23 -4.93 21.08
CA GLY A 84 -4.79 -5.90 22.07
C GLY A 84 -5.33 -7.32 21.81
N ARG A 85 -6.62 -7.43 21.42
CA ARG A 85 -7.22 -8.71 21.01
C ARG A 85 -6.58 -9.29 19.74
N LEU A 86 -6.23 -8.43 18.78
CA LEU A 86 -5.54 -8.84 17.55
C LEU A 86 -4.11 -9.29 17.82
N ASP A 87 -3.38 -8.62 18.72
CA ASP A 87 -2.03 -9.00 19.12
C ASP A 87 -2.02 -10.39 19.77
N GLU A 88 -2.95 -10.65 20.69
CA GLU A 88 -3.11 -11.97 21.31
C GLU A 88 -3.45 -13.04 20.28
N ALA A 89 -4.42 -12.77 19.40
CA ALA A 89 -4.82 -13.72 18.36
C ALA A 89 -3.69 -14.04 17.37
N LYS A 90 -2.85 -13.06 17.06
CA LYS A 90 -1.65 -13.24 16.23
C LYS A 90 -0.62 -14.10 16.94
N THR A 91 -0.31 -13.80 18.20
CA THR A 91 0.67 -14.58 18.99
C THR A 91 0.21 -16.03 19.19
N SER A 92 -1.10 -16.26 19.34
CA SER A 92 -1.69 -17.60 19.41
C SER A 92 -1.83 -18.29 18.05
N GLY A 93 -1.46 -17.65 16.93
CA GLY A 93 -1.56 -18.22 15.58
C GLY A 93 -3.00 -18.41 15.07
N ILE A 94 -3.99 -17.76 15.68
CA ILE A 94 -5.41 -17.83 15.28
C ILE A 94 -5.62 -17.07 13.98
N ILE A 95 -4.93 -15.94 13.83
CA ILE A 95 -4.93 -15.12 12.62
C ILE A 95 -3.54 -15.06 12.02
N THR A 96 -3.48 -14.96 10.69
CA THR A 96 -2.22 -14.79 9.95
C THR A 96 -1.67 -13.37 10.11
N GLN A 97 -0.39 -13.17 9.78
CA GLN A 97 0.23 -11.84 9.74
C GLN A 97 -0.56 -10.87 8.83
N TRP A 98 -1.00 -11.33 7.66
CA TRP A 98 -1.78 -10.51 6.74
C TRP A 98 -3.15 -10.13 7.31
N GLU A 99 -3.86 -11.05 7.98
CA GLU A 99 -5.14 -10.75 8.63
C GLU A 99 -4.99 -9.76 9.79
N TYR A 100 -3.87 -9.82 10.51
CA TYR A 100 -3.50 -8.85 11.53
C TYR A 100 -3.31 -7.46 10.91
N ASP A 101 -2.46 -7.33 9.88
CA ASP A 101 -2.18 -6.05 9.22
C ASP A 101 -3.44 -5.46 8.57
N PHE A 102 -4.26 -6.32 7.96
CA PHE A 102 -5.57 -5.96 7.42
C PHE A 102 -6.49 -5.42 8.52
N SER A 103 -6.59 -6.09 9.66
CA SER A 103 -7.47 -5.66 10.75
C SER A 103 -7.00 -4.35 11.37
N VAL A 104 -5.70 -4.23 11.70
CA VAL A 104 -5.12 -3.03 12.32
C VAL A 104 -5.31 -1.78 11.46
N SER A 105 -5.12 -1.90 10.14
CA SER A 105 -5.30 -0.79 9.19
C SER A 105 -6.76 -0.37 8.98
N ASN A 106 -7.74 -1.19 9.39
CA ASN A 106 -9.17 -0.92 9.25
C ASN A 106 -9.90 -0.75 10.59
N LEU A 107 -9.20 -0.74 11.74
CA LEU A 107 -9.83 -0.65 13.08
C LEU A 107 -10.76 0.55 13.27
N ALA A 108 -10.37 1.72 12.78
CA ALA A 108 -11.16 2.94 12.93
C ALA A 108 -12.04 3.26 11.72
N ARG A 109 -12.02 2.40 10.69
CA ARG A 109 -12.88 2.59 9.54
C ARG A 109 -14.26 2.09 9.87
N ASP A 110 -15.23 2.90 9.48
CA ASP A 110 -16.63 2.53 9.50
C ASP A 110 -16.82 1.22 8.71
N PRO A 111 -17.36 0.15 9.32
CA PRO A 111 -17.57 -1.12 8.65
C PRO A 111 -18.40 -0.98 7.36
N GLU A 112 -19.33 -0.02 7.31
CA GLU A 112 -20.18 0.22 6.14
C GLU A 112 -19.41 0.85 4.96
N LYS A 113 -18.27 1.50 5.24
CA LYS A 113 -17.41 2.12 4.22
C LYS A 113 -16.35 1.18 3.67
N LEU A 114 -16.22 -0.02 4.24
CA LEU A 114 -15.36 -1.06 3.67
C LEU A 114 -16.02 -1.60 2.40
N SER A 115 -15.22 -1.93 1.39
CA SER A 115 -15.75 -2.62 0.21
C SER A 115 -16.34 -3.99 0.59
N GLU A 116 -17.28 -4.51 -0.19
CA GLU A 116 -17.93 -5.80 0.08
C GLU A 116 -16.93 -6.95 0.32
N LYS A 117 -15.84 -6.99 -0.45
CA LYS A 117 -14.74 -7.95 -0.24
C LYS A 117 -14.03 -7.76 1.11
N GLN A 118 -13.80 -6.51 1.51
CA GLN A 118 -13.18 -6.19 2.80
C GLN A 118 -14.11 -6.50 3.97
N GLN A 119 -15.42 -6.26 3.82
CA GLN A 119 -16.43 -6.63 4.81
C GLN A 119 -16.46 -8.15 5.01
N ALA A 120 -16.47 -8.92 3.92
CA ALA A 120 -16.41 -10.39 4.00
C ALA A 120 -15.13 -10.87 4.69
N GLN A 121 -13.97 -10.27 4.37
CA GLN A 121 -12.71 -10.60 5.04
C GLN A 121 -12.73 -10.25 6.53
N LYS A 122 -13.24 -9.06 6.87
CA LYS A 122 -13.41 -8.64 8.27
C LYS A 122 -14.31 -9.61 9.03
N ALA A 123 -15.43 -10.02 8.44
CA ALA A 123 -16.34 -11.00 9.05
C ALA A 123 -15.67 -12.36 9.29
N LYS A 124 -14.85 -12.84 8.34
CA LYS A 124 -14.04 -14.06 8.53
C LYS A 124 -13.07 -13.93 9.72
N ILE A 125 -12.40 -12.79 9.84
CA ILE A 125 -11.46 -12.54 10.95
C ILE A 125 -12.22 -12.42 12.27
N ASP A 126 -13.32 -11.67 12.31
CA ASP A 126 -14.16 -11.52 13.50
C ASP A 126 -14.70 -12.88 13.98
N ALA A 127 -15.06 -13.78 13.05
CA ALA A 127 -15.47 -15.14 13.37
C ALA A 127 -14.33 -15.96 14.01
N LYS A 128 -13.09 -15.82 13.51
CA LYS A 128 -11.90 -16.46 14.14
C LYS A 128 -11.66 -15.92 15.56
N LEU A 129 -11.78 -14.60 15.74
CA LEU A 129 -11.61 -13.95 17.05
C LEU A 129 -12.73 -14.30 18.04
N GLY A 130 -13.94 -14.57 17.56
CA GLY A 130 -15.08 -15.01 18.37
C GLY A 130 -15.06 -16.50 18.72
N GLY A 131 -14.54 -17.34 17.83
CA GLY A 131 -14.53 -18.81 17.99
C GLY A 131 -13.48 -19.35 18.96
N SER A 132 -12.44 -18.56 19.27
CA SER A 132 -11.32 -19.03 20.12
C SER A 132 -11.68 -19.24 21.59
N GLY A 133 -12.86 -18.80 22.03
CA GLY A 133 -13.35 -19.02 23.39
C GLY A 133 -13.89 -20.42 23.69
N MET A 134 -14.07 -21.30 22.69
CA MET A 134 -14.73 -22.60 22.89
C MET A 134 -13.92 -23.84 22.49
N ALA A 135 -12.80 -23.72 21.77
CA ALA A 135 -12.11 -24.90 21.22
C ALA A 135 -10.82 -25.34 21.96
N SER A 136 -10.39 -24.67 23.03
CA SER A 136 -9.07 -24.92 23.66
C SER A 136 -9.09 -25.90 24.86
N SER A 137 -10.06 -26.80 24.98
CA SER A 137 -10.14 -27.73 26.13
C SER A 137 -10.57 -29.17 25.81
N SER A 138 -10.16 -29.74 24.68
CA SER A 138 -10.29 -31.19 24.47
C SER A 138 -9.14 -31.84 23.69
N SER A 139 -7.95 -31.86 24.31
CA SER A 139 -6.90 -32.81 23.96
C SER A 139 -6.27 -33.36 25.24
N GLY A 140 -6.97 -34.31 25.86
CA GLY A 140 -6.49 -35.00 27.06
C GLY A 140 -7.47 -36.00 27.63
N ALA A 141 -7.76 -37.09 26.92
CA ALA A 141 -8.15 -38.36 27.54
C ALA A 141 -8.07 -39.52 26.52
N ALA A 142 -7.08 -40.37 26.70
CA ALA A 142 -7.10 -41.73 26.19
C ALA A 142 -8.31 -42.48 26.77
N SER A 143 -9.13 -43.12 25.93
CA SER A 143 -10.06 -44.18 26.34
C SER A 143 -10.52 -45.01 25.14
N ALA A 144 -9.97 -46.22 25.09
CA ALA A 144 -10.56 -47.47 24.65
C ALA A 144 -11.57 -47.47 23.48
N PHE A 145 -11.11 -48.05 22.37
CA PHE A 145 -11.96 -48.77 21.42
C PHE A 145 -12.79 -49.84 22.15
N ALA A 146 -14.11 -49.68 22.14
CA ALA A 146 -15.05 -50.76 22.42
C ALA A 146 -15.37 -51.50 21.10
N ALA A 147 -14.90 -52.74 20.98
CA ALA A 147 -15.33 -53.69 19.96
C ALA A 147 -16.55 -54.50 20.47
N PRO A 148 -17.43 -55.00 19.58
CA PRO A 148 -18.62 -55.78 19.96
C PRO A 148 -18.26 -57.22 20.38
N PRO A 149 -19.13 -57.91 21.14
CA PRO A 149 -18.81 -59.21 21.71
C PRO A 149 -18.94 -60.32 20.65
N MET A 150 -17.84 -61.04 20.40
CA MET A 150 -17.87 -62.35 19.75
C MET A 150 -17.43 -63.41 20.73
N SER A 151 -18.31 -64.39 20.90
CA SER A 151 -18.23 -65.50 21.84
C SER A 151 -17.13 -66.49 21.45
N GLY A 152 -16.29 -66.83 22.45
CA GLY A 152 -15.72 -68.17 22.67
C GLY A 152 -14.72 -68.70 21.65
N PHE A 153 -13.44 -68.72 22.00
CA PHE A 153 -12.54 -69.85 21.72
C PHE A 153 -11.33 -69.81 22.66
N SER A 154 -10.74 -70.98 22.85
CA SER A 154 -10.05 -71.46 24.05
C SER A 154 -8.54 -71.19 24.10
N ALA A 155 -8.05 -70.96 25.32
CA ALA A 155 -6.77 -71.35 25.97
C ALA A 155 -5.43 -71.52 25.21
N ALA A 156 -4.39 -70.96 25.88
CA ALA A 156 -2.99 -71.45 26.08
C ALA A 156 -1.85 -70.83 25.21
N PRO A 157 -0.54 -70.93 25.62
CA PRO A 157 0.14 -69.84 26.34
C PRO A 157 1.57 -69.46 25.86
N ALA A 158 2.06 -68.32 26.41
CA ALA A 158 3.44 -67.95 26.75
C ALA A 158 4.60 -68.01 25.72
N MET A 159 5.29 -66.86 25.51
CA MET A 159 6.74 -66.84 25.28
C MET A 159 7.40 -65.48 25.64
N GLN A 160 8.55 -65.57 26.31
CA GLN A 160 9.47 -64.51 26.77
C GLN A 160 10.32 -63.87 25.65
N GLN A 161 10.77 -62.63 25.86
CA GLN A 161 12.17 -62.10 25.68
C GLN A 161 12.14 -60.57 25.97
N GLN A 162 12.81 -59.97 26.96
CA GLN A 162 14.24 -59.79 27.32
C GLN A 162 15.14 -59.09 26.27
N GLY A 163 15.77 -57.98 26.72
CA GLY A 163 16.94 -57.29 26.11
C GLY A 163 16.84 -55.76 26.27
N PHE A 164 17.45 -55.10 27.27
CA PHE A 164 18.81 -54.50 27.29
C PHE A 164 19.14 -53.67 26.02
N GLY A 165 19.66 -52.43 26.05
CA GLY A 165 20.42 -51.78 27.10
C GLY A 165 20.62 -50.27 26.89
N GLN A 166 21.47 -49.75 27.77
CA GLN A 166 21.73 -48.39 28.22
C GLN A 166 22.96 -47.75 27.53
N PHE A 167 23.20 -46.47 27.85
CA PHE A 167 24.39 -45.61 27.59
C PHE A 167 24.45 -44.92 26.21
N GLY A 168 24.79 -43.64 26.09
CA GLY A 168 25.23 -42.65 27.08
C GLY A 168 26.10 -41.57 26.38
N GLN A 169 25.61 -40.34 26.40
CA GLN A 169 26.29 -39.04 26.59
C GLN A 169 27.63 -38.62 25.90
N ILE A 170 27.57 -37.38 25.36
CA ILE A 170 28.50 -36.23 25.47
C ILE A 170 29.83 -36.26 24.68
N GLY A 171 30.09 -35.17 23.92
CA GLY A 171 31.45 -34.61 23.86
C GLY A 171 31.87 -33.78 22.64
N GLN A 172 31.69 -32.46 22.77
CA GLN A 172 32.64 -31.38 22.40
C GLN A 172 32.93 -30.97 20.94
N ALA A 173 32.96 -29.64 20.81
CA ALA A 173 33.39 -28.84 19.68
C ALA A 173 34.91 -28.61 19.69
N GLN A 174 35.50 -28.44 18.50
CA GLN A 174 36.80 -27.80 18.32
C GLN A 174 36.78 -26.84 17.12
N THR A 175 37.19 -25.63 17.42
CA THR A 175 37.49 -24.50 16.54
C THR A 175 38.88 -24.68 15.93
N PHE A 176 39.06 -24.39 14.65
CA PHE A 176 40.38 -24.06 14.08
C PHE A 176 40.20 -23.05 12.94
N GLY A 177 41.05 -22.02 12.94
CA GLY A 177 41.13 -21.03 11.88
C GLY A 177 42.42 -21.11 11.09
N GLN A 178 42.54 -20.12 10.19
CA GLN A 178 43.74 -19.50 9.62
C GLN A 178 44.33 -19.95 8.27
N PHE A 179 44.43 -18.90 7.42
CA PHE A 179 45.49 -18.51 6.46
C PHE A 179 45.70 -19.24 5.11
N GLY A 180 45.71 -18.41 4.04
CA GLY A 180 46.85 -18.40 3.10
C GLY A 180 46.56 -18.43 1.59
N GLN A 181 46.54 -17.23 0.97
CA GLN A 181 46.91 -16.79 -0.40
C GLN A 181 46.69 -17.63 -1.69
N PRO A 182 46.36 -16.98 -2.84
CA PRO A 182 46.22 -17.64 -4.14
C PRO A 182 47.53 -17.64 -4.97
N GLY A 183 47.87 -18.82 -5.51
CA GLY A 183 48.91 -19.01 -6.52
C GLY A 183 48.34 -19.04 -7.94
N SER A 184 49.00 -18.28 -8.81
CA SER A 184 48.81 -18.21 -10.27
C SER A 184 49.47 -19.42 -10.97
N PHE A 185 48.92 -19.83 -12.13
CA PHE A 185 49.57 -20.36 -13.35
C PHE A 185 48.80 -21.51 -14.02
N GLY A 186 48.61 -21.39 -15.35
CA GLY A 186 48.72 -22.54 -16.26
C GLY A 186 47.52 -22.90 -17.15
N GLN A 187 47.40 -22.25 -18.31
CA GLN A 187 46.99 -22.92 -19.57
C GLN A 187 48.00 -24.05 -19.91
N PRO A 188 47.68 -25.12 -20.67
CA PRO A 188 47.14 -25.10 -22.04
C PRO A 188 46.06 -26.20 -22.27
N GLN A 189 45.38 -26.37 -23.41
CA GLN A 189 45.93 -26.91 -24.66
C GLN A 189 44.81 -27.02 -25.68
N GLN A 190 45.04 -26.48 -26.88
CA GLN A 190 44.21 -26.63 -28.06
C GLN A 190 44.40 -28.03 -28.65
N GLN A 191 43.31 -28.65 -29.13
CA GLN A 191 43.37 -29.68 -30.17
C GLN A 191 42.37 -29.37 -31.28
N PRO A 192 42.74 -29.55 -32.57
CA PRO A 192 41.86 -29.31 -33.70
C PRO A 192 41.21 -30.63 -34.16
N HIS A 193 39.91 -30.59 -34.50
CA HIS A 193 39.34 -31.60 -35.39
C HIS A 193 38.57 -30.96 -36.54
N ASN A 194 38.85 -31.59 -37.68
CA ASN A 194 38.65 -31.14 -39.05
C ASN A 194 37.43 -31.86 -39.63
N PHE A 195 36.62 -31.09 -40.37
CA PHE A 195 35.80 -31.44 -41.54
C PHE A 195 35.14 -32.83 -41.68
N GLY A 196 33.82 -32.79 -41.92
CA GLY A 196 33.06 -33.88 -42.53
C GLY A 196 31.65 -33.46 -42.96
N MET A 197 31.54 -32.69 -44.05
CA MET A 197 30.29 -32.51 -44.81
C MET A 197 29.87 -33.83 -45.47
N GLN A 198 28.60 -34.21 -45.35
CA GLN A 198 27.83 -34.73 -46.48
C GLN A 198 26.31 -34.65 -46.20
N GLN A 199 25.61 -34.22 -47.25
CA GLN A 199 24.21 -33.82 -47.33
C GLN A 199 23.34 -34.99 -47.89
N PRO A 200 22.03 -34.82 -48.14
CA PRO A 200 21.01 -35.76 -47.69
C PRO A 200 20.38 -36.61 -48.81
N GLY A 201 19.76 -37.73 -48.43
CA GLY A 201 18.91 -38.55 -49.29
C GLY A 201 17.51 -38.66 -48.71
N GLY A 202 16.51 -38.22 -49.47
CA GLY A 202 15.11 -38.19 -49.05
C GLY A 202 14.24 -39.34 -49.58
N PHE A 203 12.96 -39.20 -49.22
CA PHE A 203 11.74 -39.82 -49.76
C PHE A 203 11.42 -41.28 -49.43
N GLY A 204 10.20 -41.47 -48.90
CA GLY A 204 9.53 -42.76 -48.84
C GLY A 204 8.31 -42.78 -47.93
N ALA A 205 7.27 -42.01 -48.27
CA ALA A 205 5.94 -42.12 -47.65
C ALA A 205 5.32 -43.49 -47.96
N THR A 206 4.87 -44.22 -46.94
CA THR A 206 3.85 -45.27 -47.11
C THR A 206 2.84 -45.25 -45.97
N ASN A 207 1.58 -45.14 -46.37
CA ASN A 207 0.38 -45.28 -45.57
C ASN A 207 0.29 -46.66 -44.93
N PHE A 208 0.15 -46.72 -43.60
CA PHE A 208 -0.45 -47.87 -42.93
C PHE A 208 -1.32 -47.40 -41.75
N ALA A 209 -2.61 -47.65 -41.88
CA ALA A 209 -3.57 -47.77 -40.78
C ALA A 209 -4.49 -48.95 -41.16
N PRO A 210 -5.20 -49.60 -40.21
CA PRO A 210 -5.10 -49.57 -38.75
C PRO A 210 -4.93 -50.99 -38.16
N PRO A 211 -4.91 -51.15 -36.82
CA PRO A 211 -5.97 -52.00 -36.28
C PRO A 211 -6.68 -51.39 -35.07
N GLN A 212 -8.00 -51.54 -35.12
CA GLN A 212 -8.93 -51.36 -34.03
C GLN A 212 -8.59 -52.32 -32.88
N HIS A 213 -8.26 -51.79 -31.71
CA HIS A 213 -8.40 -52.51 -30.45
C HIS A 213 -9.56 -51.89 -29.67
N GLY A 214 -10.70 -52.58 -29.70
CA GLY A 214 -11.77 -52.40 -28.73
C GLY A 214 -11.31 -52.94 -27.37
N GLY A 215 -10.89 -52.04 -26.49
CA GLY A 215 -10.71 -52.31 -25.07
C GLY A 215 -11.87 -51.70 -24.30
N GLY A 216 -12.86 -52.51 -23.95
CA GLY A 216 -13.93 -52.12 -23.04
C GLY A 216 -13.35 -51.86 -21.64
N PHE A 217 -13.38 -50.60 -21.21
CA PHE A 217 -13.13 -50.25 -19.82
C PHE A 217 -14.37 -50.59 -19.00
N ASN A 218 -14.24 -51.63 -18.17
CA ASN A 218 -15.17 -51.91 -17.08
C ASN A 218 -15.19 -50.71 -16.12
N TYR A 219 -16.32 -50.00 -16.08
CA TYR A 219 -16.71 -49.18 -14.95
C TYR A 219 -17.03 -50.11 -13.77
N MET A 220 -16.00 -50.50 -13.00
CA MET A 220 -16.24 -50.90 -11.62
C MET A 220 -16.43 -49.62 -10.80
N GLY A 221 -17.59 -49.51 -10.15
CA GLY A 221 -17.97 -48.41 -9.30
C GLY A 221 -16.93 -48.20 -8.19
N GLY A 222 -16.13 -47.14 -8.36
CA GLY A 222 -15.34 -46.56 -7.28
C GLY A 222 -16.29 -45.78 -6.37
N GLY A 223 -16.37 -46.20 -5.11
CA GLY A 223 -17.12 -45.50 -4.08
C GLY A 223 -16.70 -44.03 -4.03
N VAL A 224 -17.69 -43.16 -3.85
CA VAL A 224 -17.51 -41.72 -3.63
C VAL A 224 -16.77 -41.55 -2.31
N GLY A 225 -15.44 -41.56 -2.39
CA GLY A 225 -14.58 -41.14 -1.30
C GLY A 225 -14.83 -39.66 -1.08
N VAL A 226 -15.36 -39.31 0.09
CA VAL A 226 -15.55 -37.91 0.50
C VAL A 226 -14.18 -37.25 0.47
N ALA A 227 -13.98 -36.32 -0.47
CA ALA A 227 -12.71 -35.61 -0.64
C ALA A 227 -12.33 -34.93 0.68
N GLN A 228 -11.14 -35.24 1.18
CA GLN A 228 -10.63 -34.66 2.41
C GLN A 228 -10.47 -33.14 2.19
N PRO A 229 -11.05 -32.28 3.06
CA PRO A 229 -10.92 -30.84 2.91
C PRO A 229 -9.44 -30.45 2.96
N GLY A 230 -8.93 -29.88 1.85
CA GLY A 230 -7.53 -29.52 1.68
C GLY A 230 -6.77 -30.27 0.58
N ALA A 231 -7.39 -31.26 -0.08
CA ALA A 231 -6.79 -31.88 -1.26
C ALA A 231 -6.76 -30.91 -2.44
N VAL A 232 -5.54 -30.56 -2.90
CA VAL A 232 -5.34 -29.73 -4.09
C VAL A 232 -5.81 -30.51 -5.32
N PRO A 233 -6.59 -29.94 -6.26
CA PRO A 233 -7.03 -30.65 -7.46
C PRO A 233 -5.84 -31.24 -8.22
N ALA A 234 -5.99 -32.48 -8.70
CA ALA A 234 -4.93 -33.18 -9.42
C ALA A 234 -4.42 -32.33 -10.60
N GLY A 235 -3.12 -32.03 -10.60
CA GLY A 235 -2.45 -31.23 -11.63
C GLY A 235 -2.04 -29.82 -11.19
N PHE A 236 -2.61 -29.28 -10.11
CA PHE A 236 -2.20 -27.99 -9.55
C PHE A 236 -0.97 -28.13 -8.66
N LEU A 237 -0.15 -27.08 -8.62
CA LEU A 237 0.93 -26.94 -7.65
C LEU A 237 0.36 -26.54 -6.29
N ASN A 238 0.98 -27.03 -5.22
CA ASN A 238 0.62 -26.59 -3.88
C ASN A 238 1.25 -25.22 -3.58
N MET A 239 0.72 -24.50 -2.58
CA MET A 239 1.23 -23.16 -2.24
C MET A 239 2.66 -23.16 -1.70
N GLU A 240 3.14 -24.29 -1.17
CA GLU A 240 4.53 -24.44 -0.73
C GLU A 240 5.49 -24.38 -1.92
N GLN A 241 5.18 -25.08 -3.02
CA GLN A 241 5.92 -25.04 -4.27
C GLN A 241 5.93 -23.66 -4.91
N ILE A 242 4.80 -22.95 -4.90
CA ILE A 242 4.71 -21.56 -5.39
C ILE A 242 5.56 -20.63 -4.52
N THR A 243 5.53 -20.79 -3.20
CA THR A 243 6.31 -19.97 -2.27
C THR A 243 7.81 -20.23 -2.43
N GLN A 244 8.20 -21.49 -2.60
CA GLN A 244 9.58 -21.86 -2.89
C GLN A 244 10.05 -21.28 -4.23
N ALA A 245 9.25 -21.40 -5.30
CA ALA A 245 9.58 -20.84 -6.60
C ALA A 245 9.76 -19.31 -6.56
N LYS A 246 8.97 -18.62 -5.72
CA LYS A 246 9.17 -17.20 -5.45
C LYS A 246 10.49 -16.93 -4.73
N GLN A 247 10.86 -17.71 -3.72
CA GLN A 247 12.15 -17.57 -3.02
C GLN A 247 13.34 -17.81 -3.96
N GLU A 248 13.16 -18.69 -4.94
CA GLU A 248 14.12 -18.97 -6.02
C GLU A 248 14.05 -17.94 -7.17
N ASN A 249 13.24 -16.88 -7.05
CA ASN A 249 13.01 -15.84 -8.08
C ASN A 249 12.52 -16.38 -9.44
N LYS A 250 11.91 -17.58 -9.49
CA LYS A 250 11.35 -18.17 -10.72
C LYS A 250 10.04 -17.51 -11.15
N ILE A 251 9.32 -16.92 -10.20
CA ILE A 251 8.03 -16.26 -10.41
C ILE A 251 7.94 -14.98 -9.58
N SER A 252 7.17 -14.01 -10.10
CA SER A 252 6.95 -12.70 -9.49
C SER A 252 5.88 -12.71 -8.39
N ASP A 253 5.85 -11.65 -7.57
CA ASP A 253 4.81 -11.43 -6.55
C ASP A 253 3.38 -11.49 -7.11
N TRP A 254 3.18 -10.93 -8.30
CA TRP A 254 1.87 -10.93 -8.95
C TRP A 254 1.49 -12.33 -9.43
N GLU A 255 2.45 -13.16 -9.89
CA GLU A 255 2.17 -14.55 -10.28
C GLU A 255 1.79 -15.40 -9.07
N VAL A 256 2.43 -15.19 -7.93
CA VAL A 256 2.05 -15.84 -6.65
C VAL A 256 0.62 -15.46 -6.28
N LYS A 257 0.28 -14.17 -6.34
CA LYS A 257 -1.07 -13.70 -6.04
C LYS A 257 -2.09 -14.27 -7.01
N PHE A 258 -1.80 -14.24 -8.31
CA PHE A 258 -2.66 -14.81 -9.35
C PHE A 258 -2.95 -16.29 -9.07
N TYR A 259 -1.92 -17.10 -8.81
CA TYR A 259 -2.07 -18.53 -8.55
C TYR A 259 -2.87 -18.81 -7.28
N SER A 260 -2.58 -18.06 -6.20
CA SER A 260 -3.31 -18.13 -4.93
C SER A 260 -4.80 -17.81 -5.11
N ASP A 261 -5.14 -16.77 -5.88
CA ASP A 261 -6.53 -16.38 -6.14
C ASP A 261 -7.27 -17.49 -6.94
N GLN A 262 -6.59 -18.23 -7.82
CA GLN A 262 -7.18 -19.38 -8.54
C GLN A 262 -7.44 -20.56 -7.59
N LEU A 263 -6.51 -20.86 -6.70
CA LEU A 263 -6.67 -21.93 -5.70
C LEU A 263 -7.80 -21.60 -4.71
N GLU A 264 -7.91 -20.35 -4.25
CA GLU A 264 -9.01 -19.93 -3.38
C GLU A 264 -10.37 -20.06 -4.09
N LYS A 265 -10.43 -19.71 -5.39
CA LYS A 265 -11.65 -19.87 -6.18
C LYS A 265 -12.05 -21.35 -6.32
N LEU A 266 -11.10 -22.25 -6.56
CA LEU A 266 -11.36 -23.71 -6.63
C LEU A 266 -11.73 -24.31 -5.28
N ALA A 267 -11.15 -23.81 -4.19
CA ALA A 267 -11.51 -24.25 -2.85
C ALA A 267 -12.94 -23.82 -2.47
N ALA A 268 -13.38 -22.66 -2.97
CA ALA A 268 -14.74 -22.18 -2.77
C ALA A 268 -15.77 -22.89 -3.69
N ASP A 269 -15.38 -23.19 -4.92
CA ASP A 269 -16.21 -23.85 -5.93
C ASP A 269 -15.34 -24.80 -6.77
N PRO A 270 -15.39 -26.11 -6.51
CA PRO A 270 -14.63 -27.10 -7.27
C PRO A 270 -14.95 -27.12 -8.77
N ASP A 271 -16.13 -26.66 -9.16
CA ASP A 271 -16.61 -26.57 -10.55
C ASP A 271 -16.37 -25.18 -11.15
N ALA A 272 -15.57 -24.32 -10.48
CA ALA A 272 -15.27 -22.99 -10.96
C ALA A 272 -14.62 -23.01 -12.35
N HIS A 273 -15.35 -22.50 -13.33
CA HIS A 273 -14.79 -22.27 -14.66
C HIS A 273 -13.78 -21.13 -14.66
N PHE A 274 -12.64 -21.37 -15.31
CA PHE A 274 -11.62 -20.38 -15.61
C PHE A 274 -11.63 -20.07 -17.10
N THR A 275 -11.36 -18.82 -17.45
CA THR A 275 -11.21 -18.43 -18.85
C THR A 275 -9.96 -19.09 -19.45
N ASP A 276 -9.93 -19.32 -20.77
CA ASP A 276 -8.76 -19.89 -21.45
C ASP A 276 -7.48 -19.10 -21.17
N LYS A 277 -7.58 -17.77 -21.03
CA LYS A 277 -6.46 -16.89 -20.66
C LYS A 277 -5.94 -17.18 -19.25
N GLN A 278 -6.83 -17.45 -18.29
CA GLN A 278 -6.45 -17.81 -16.93
C GLN A 278 -5.80 -19.19 -16.89
N VAL A 279 -6.34 -20.15 -17.65
CA VAL A 279 -5.76 -21.49 -17.77
C VAL A 279 -4.36 -21.41 -18.40
N ALA A 280 -4.20 -20.69 -19.51
CA ALA A 280 -2.90 -20.51 -20.15
C ALA A 280 -1.88 -19.84 -19.22
N ARG A 281 -2.28 -18.78 -18.50
CA ARG A 281 -1.37 -18.12 -17.56
C ARG A 281 -1.01 -19.01 -16.37
N ARG A 282 -1.97 -19.81 -15.88
CA ARG A 282 -1.71 -20.80 -14.82
C ARG A 282 -0.68 -21.83 -15.29
N THR A 283 -0.85 -22.39 -16.49
CA THR A 283 0.10 -23.35 -17.07
C THR A 283 1.50 -22.77 -17.21
N GLU A 284 1.63 -21.52 -17.68
CA GLU A 284 2.93 -20.82 -17.77
C GLU A 284 3.62 -20.72 -16.38
N ILE A 285 2.87 -20.37 -15.33
CA ILE A 285 3.40 -20.33 -13.96
C ILE A 285 3.81 -21.73 -13.49
N GLU A 286 3.01 -22.75 -13.78
CA GLU A 286 3.32 -24.14 -13.40
C GLU A 286 4.58 -24.66 -14.09
N GLU A 287 4.79 -24.31 -15.35
CA GLU A 287 6.01 -24.64 -16.09
C GLU A 287 7.24 -23.96 -15.46
N LYS A 288 7.17 -22.64 -15.18
CA LYS A 288 8.25 -21.92 -14.49
C LYS A 288 8.62 -22.57 -13.15
N VAL A 289 7.61 -22.95 -12.36
CA VAL A 289 7.82 -23.55 -11.02
C VAL A 289 8.40 -24.97 -11.12
N ARG A 290 7.92 -25.81 -12.05
CA ARG A 290 8.42 -27.18 -12.26
C ARG A 290 9.84 -27.23 -12.85
N GLY A 291 10.46 -26.08 -13.10
CA GLY A 291 11.73 -26.01 -13.82
C GLY A 291 11.58 -26.42 -15.29
N GLY A 292 10.34 -26.41 -15.81
CA GLY A 292 10.13 -26.38 -17.25
C GLY A 292 10.76 -25.09 -17.73
N LYS A 293 11.81 -25.20 -18.55
CA LYS A 293 12.61 -24.11 -19.13
C LYS A 293 11.92 -22.75 -18.93
N THR A 294 12.17 -22.10 -17.77
CA THR A 294 12.49 -20.68 -17.88
C THR A 294 13.58 -20.71 -18.92
N THR A 295 13.34 -20.13 -20.09
CA THR A 295 14.40 -19.90 -21.04
C THR A 295 15.38 -19.05 -20.25
N GLU A 296 16.29 -19.71 -19.53
CA GLU A 296 17.49 -19.11 -19.00
C GLU A 296 18.10 -18.58 -20.26
N ILE A 297 17.92 -17.28 -20.43
CA ILE A 297 18.43 -16.60 -21.59
C ILE A 297 19.91 -16.87 -21.52
N GLY A 298 20.40 -17.70 -22.44
CA GLY A 298 21.80 -18.10 -22.44
C GLY A 298 22.65 -16.84 -22.48
N ASP A 299 23.82 -16.85 -21.85
CA ASP A 299 24.75 -15.72 -21.94
C ASP A 299 25.16 -15.43 -23.42
N ASP A 300 25.00 -16.43 -24.29
CA ASP A 300 25.17 -16.39 -25.74
C ASP A 300 23.89 -16.09 -26.54
N GLU A 301 22.72 -16.01 -25.90
CA GLU A 301 21.46 -15.78 -26.60
C GLU A 301 21.36 -14.34 -27.10
N TYR A 302 21.07 -14.19 -28.39
CA TYR A 302 20.95 -12.91 -29.07
C TYR A 302 19.48 -12.51 -29.15
N SER A 303 19.15 -11.29 -28.71
CA SER A 303 17.80 -10.75 -28.89
C SER A 303 17.70 -10.00 -30.22
N GLU A 304 16.88 -10.48 -31.15
CA GLU A 304 16.54 -9.74 -32.37
C GLU A 304 15.85 -8.40 -32.07
N LEU A 305 15.04 -8.35 -31.01
CA LEU A 305 14.38 -7.12 -30.59
C LEU A 305 15.39 -6.07 -30.18
N TRP A 306 16.36 -6.43 -29.34
CA TRP A 306 17.31 -5.47 -28.77
C TRP A 306 18.56 -5.27 -29.63
N GLY A 307 18.84 -6.20 -30.53
CA GLY A 307 20.04 -6.22 -31.35
C GLY A 307 21.30 -6.55 -30.56
N LEU A 308 21.17 -7.15 -29.37
CA LEU A 308 22.24 -7.36 -28.38
C LEU A 308 22.14 -8.74 -27.73
N HIS A 309 23.27 -9.25 -27.29
CA HIS A 309 23.36 -10.41 -26.41
C HIS A 309 23.02 -10.03 -24.96
N LYS A 310 22.58 -11.01 -24.17
CA LYS A 310 22.29 -10.81 -22.75
C LYS A 310 23.49 -10.27 -21.98
N THR A 311 24.69 -10.76 -22.28
CA THR A 311 25.94 -10.29 -21.67
C THR A 311 26.17 -8.79 -21.87
N GLU A 312 25.86 -8.26 -23.06
CA GLU A 312 25.97 -6.83 -23.35
C GLU A 312 24.96 -5.99 -22.55
N ILE A 313 23.76 -6.54 -22.29
CA ILE A 313 22.74 -5.90 -21.46
C ILE A 313 23.14 -5.94 -19.97
N ASP A 314 23.70 -7.05 -19.50
CA ASP A 314 24.26 -7.19 -18.15
C ASP A 314 25.39 -6.17 -17.91
N ASP A 315 26.28 -6.01 -18.90
CA ASP A 315 27.37 -5.04 -18.83
C ASP A 315 26.87 -3.60 -18.89
N ALA A 316 25.84 -3.31 -19.69
CA ALA A 316 25.20 -1.99 -19.70
C ALA A 316 24.58 -1.61 -18.33
N LEU A 317 24.05 -2.58 -17.57
CA LEU A 317 23.57 -2.34 -16.21
C LEU A 317 24.74 -2.08 -15.25
N LYS A 318 25.82 -2.87 -15.32
CA LYS A 318 27.02 -2.67 -14.48
C LYS A 318 27.68 -1.33 -14.73
N GLU A 319 27.73 -0.89 -15.98
CA GLU A 319 28.23 0.41 -16.41
C GLU A 319 27.23 1.56 -16.14
N GLN A 320 26.06 1.26 -15.58
CA GLN A 320 24.99 2.24 -15.30
C GLN A 320 24.50 3.00 -16.54
N LYS A 321 24.65 2.43 -17.75
CA LYS A 321 24.05 2.96 -18.99
C LYS A 321 22.52 2.84 -18.96
N ILE A 322 22.02 1.81 -18.29
CA ILE A 322 20.61 1.55 -18.07
C ILE A 322 20.34 1.37 -16.56
N VAL A 323 19.11 1.63 -16.13
CA VAL A 323 18.69 1.40 -14.73
C VAL A 323 18.07 0.00 -14.57
N GLU A 324 17.94 -0.47 -13.34
CA GLU A 324 17.36 -1.80 -13.03
C GLU A 324 15.97 -2.02 -13.64
N TRP A 325 15.15 -0.96 -13.72
CA TRP A 325 13.86 -1.04 -14.39
C TRP A 325 13.98 -1.32 -15.90
N ASP A 326 14.92 -0.65 -16.59
CA ASP A 326 15.18 -0.87 -18.02
C ASP A 326 15.67 -2.31 -18.24
N TYR A 327 16.58 -2.78 -17.38
CA TYR A 327 17.10 -4.16 -17.40
C TYR A 327 15.99 -5.21 -17.28
N ASN A 328 15.13 -5.06 -16.27
CA ASN A 328 13.98 -5.96 -16.08
C ASN A 328 12.99 -5.88 -17.25
N PHE A 329 12.79 -4.69 -17.84
CA PHE A 329 11.95 -4.54 -19.02
C PHE A 329 12.54 -5.28 -20.22
N ILE A 330 13.85 -5.19 -20.45
CA ILE A 330 14.57 -5.91 -21.50
C ILE A 330 14.41 -7.42 -21.33
N LEU A 331 14.73 -7.96 -20.15
CA LEU A 331 14.66 -9.41 -19.87
C LEU A 331 13.24 -9.97 -20.09
N ASN A 332 12.21 -9.25 -19.64
CA ASN A 332 10.81 -9.66 -19.83
C ASN A 332 10.36 -9.65 -21.31
N ASN A 333 11.11 -8.99 -22.19
CA ASN A 333 10.81 -8.90 -23.62
C ASN A 333 11.96 -9.47 -24.48
N PHE A 334 12.92 -10.17 -23.89
CA PHE A 334 14.17 -10.54 -24.57
C PHE A 334 13.94 -11.46 -25.76
N ALA A 335 13.08 -12.48 -25.58
CA ALA A 335 12.76 -13.48 -26.59
C ALA A 335 11.64 -13.06 -27.56
N ARG A 336 11.13 -11.81 -27.47
CA ARG A 336 10.08 -11.33 -28.38
C ARG A 336 10.69 -10.93 -29.72
N ALA A 337 9.97 -11.20 -30.81
CA ALA A 337 10.33 -10.65 -32.11
C ALA A 337 10.05 -9.13 -32.14
N PRO A 338 10.77 -8.35 -32.97
CA PRO A 338 10.46 -6.93 -33.18
C PRO A 338 9.00 -6.63 -33.53
N THR A 339 8.32 -7.57 -34.20
CA THR A 339 6.91 -7.45 -34.61
C THR A 339 5.92 -7.62 -33.45
N ASP A 340 6.34 -8.15 -32.31
CA ASP A 340 5.47 -8.45 -31.16
C ASP A 340 5.41 -7.31 -30.13
N VAL A 341 6.15 -6.23 -30.38
CA VAL A 341 6.13 -5.03 -29.54
C VAL A 341 4.87 -4.23 -29.83
N THR A 342 4.08 -3.98 -28.80
CA THR A 342 2.88 -3.16 -28.97
C THR A 342 3.25 -1.70 -29.29
N GLU A 343 2.36 -0.98 -29.98
CA GLU A 343 2.55 0.45 -30.30
C GLU A 343 2.85 1.31 -29.06
N LYS A 344 2.32 0.92 -27.90
CA LYS A 344 2.59 1.60 -26.61
C LYS A 344 3.98 1.31 -26.04
N GLN A 345 4.57 0.16 -26.36
CA GLN A 345 5.89 -0.25 -25.89
C GLN A 345 7.00 0.24 -26.82
N ALA A 346 6.71 0.50 -28.09
CA ALA A 346 7.71 0.94 -29.08
C ALA A 346 8.54 2.15 -28.62
N PRO A 347 7.96 3.23 -28.05
CA PRO A 347 8.75 4.37 -27.56
C PRO A 347 9.69 4.01 -26.41
N VAL A 348 9.31 3.04 -25.57
CA VAL A 348 10.13 2.58 -24.45
C VAL A 348 11.31 1.74 -24.97
N VAL A 349 11.05 0.85 -25.93
CA VAL A 349 12.08 0.04 -26.59
C VAL A 349 13.11 0.94 -27.27
N GLU A 350 12.66 1.91 -28.06
CA GLU A 350 13.54 2.85 -28.76
C GLU A 350 14.40 3.66 -27.78
N LYS A 351 13.79 4.19 -26.71
CA LYS A 351 14.51 4.90 -25.65
C LYS A 351 15.62 4.05 -25.02
N ILE A 352 15.33 2.78 -24.72
CA ILE A 352 16.31 1.87 -24.11
C ILE A 352 17.42 1.53 -25.11
N LYS A 353 17.09 1.29 -26.40
CA LYS A 353 18.09 1.06 -27.46
C LYS A 353 19.07 2.23 -27.58
N ASN A 354 18.56 3.46 -27.55
CA ASN A 354 19.41 4.64 -27.64
C ASN A 354 20.38 4.73 -26.46
N LYS A 355 19.93 4.39 -25.23
CA LYS A 355 20.82 4.28 -24.05
C LYS A 355 21.90 3.22 -24.22
N LEU A 356 21.53 2.04 -24.75
CA LEU A 356 22.45 0.91 -24.94
C LEU A 356 23.52 1.23 -26.00
N ASN A 357 23.15 1.92 -27.07
CA ASN A 357 24.07 2.33 -28.14
C ASN A 357 25.01 3.48 -27.73
N GLY A 358 24.84 4.05 -26.53
CA GLY A 358 25.59 5.23 -26.10
C GLY A 358 25.28 6.47 -26.95
N GLU A 359 24.19 6.45 -27.72
CA GLU A 359 23.71 7.64 -28.40
C GLU A 359 23.19 8.59 -27.33
N ALA A 360 23.92 9.69 -27.15
CA ALA A 360 23.44 10.80 -26.34
C ALA A 360 22.03 11.11 -26.82
N PRO A 361 21.03 11.02 -25.94
CA PRO A 361 19.65 11.12 -26.38
C PRO A 361 19.46 12.45 -27.12
N ALA A 362 18.70 12.42 -28.22
CA ALA A 362 18.49 13.61 -29.05
C ALA A 362 18.13 14.81 -28.16
N PRO A 363 18.53 16.05 -28.49
CA PRO A 363 18.37 17.22 -27.61
C PRO A 363 16.93 17.52 -27.13
N GLY A 364 15.91 16.81 -27.64
CA GLY A 364 14.53 16.83 -27.14
C GLY A 364 14.04 15.54 -26.46
N ASP A 365 14.77 14.42 -26.56
CA ASP A 365 14.40 13.08 -26.05
C ASP A 365 15.33 12.56 -24.95
N ALA A 366 16.23 13.42 -24.46
CA ALA A 366 16.97 13.17 -23.23
C ALA A 366 16.02 13.02 -22.05
N GLY A 367 15.64 11.78 -21.75
CA GLY A 367 15.26 11.38 -20.40
C GLY A 367 16.42 11.75 -19.48
N PRO A 368 16.29 12.71 -18.54
CA PRO A 368 17.47 13.36 -17.94
C PRO A 368 18.18 12.57 -16.83
N GLY A 369 18.37 11.26 -17.01
CA GLY A 369 19.17 10.44 -16.07
C GLY A 369 20.64 10.31 -16.43
N ALA A 370 21.05 10.54 -17.68
CA ALA A 370 22.39 10.11 -18.15
C ALA A 370 23.47 11.21 -18.18
N ALA A 371 23.09 12.50 -18.16
CA ALA A 371 24.05 13.61 -18.23
C ALA A 371 24.36 14.28 -16.87
N ALA A 372 23.72 13.86 -15.79
CA ALA A 372 23.70 14.59 -14.51
C ALA A 372 24.43 13.89 -13.34
N MET A 373 25.28 12.90 -13.58
CA MET A 373 26.03 12.20 -12.52
C MET A 373 27.23 12.99 -11.95
N GLY A 374 27.27 14.32 -12.08
CA GLY A 374 28.41 15.09 -11.53
C GLY A 374 28.28 16.61 -11.39
N GLY A 375 27.15 17.22 -11.72
CA GLY A 375 26.99 18.67 -11.59
C GLY A 375 25.59 19.00 -11.11
N GLY A 376 25.48 19.82 -10.06
CA GLY A 376 24.23 20.33 -9.48
C GLY A 376 23.39 21.09 -10.50
N GLY A 377 22.78 20.36 -11.42
CA GLY A 377 21.89 20.87 -12.44
C GLY A 377 20.62 21.38 -11.80
N VAL A 378 20.19 22.56 -12.24
CA VAL A 378 18.89 23.09 -11.88
C VAL A 378 17.84 22.28 -12.61
N SER A 379 16.89 21.69 -11.88
CA SER A 379 15.78 20.97 -12.50
C SER A 379 15.01 21.91 -13.45
N PRO A 380 14.75 21.50 -14.71
CA PRO A 380 13.93 22.29 -15.63
C PRO A 380 12.49 22.50 -15.11
N ALA A 381 11.90 21.49 -14.47
CA ALA A 381 10.55 21.56 -13.91
C ALA A 381 10.46 22.47 -12.69
N TRP A 382 11.47 22.44 -11.83
CA TRP A 382 11.39 23.05 -10.51
C TRP A 382 12.16 24.36 -10.40
N GLY A 383 13.04 24.66 -11.37
CA GLY A 383 13.91 25.83 -11.33
C GLY A 383 14.87 25.84 -10.15
N MET A 384 15.18 24.66 -9.57
CA MET A 384 16.08 24.53 -8.43
C MET A 384 16.90 23.23 -8.46
N THR A 385 18.04 23.25 -7.77
CA THR A 385 18.93 22.07 -7.64
C THR A 385 18.41 21.10 -6.59
N GLU A 386 18.93 19.87 -6.58
CA GLU A 386 18.55 18.87 -5.57
C GLU A 386 18.89 19.35 -4.16
N GLU A 387 20.01 20.06 -3.97
CA GLU A 387 20.39 20.64 -2.68
C GLU A 387 19.39 21.68 -2.20
N GLN A 388 18.85 22.50 -3.11
CA GLN A 388 17.80 23.47 -2.77
C GLN A 388 16.49 22.79 -2.36
N MET A 389 16.17 21.62 -2.95
CA MET A 389 15.02 20.82 -2.52
C MET A 389 15.24 20.22 -1.13
N VAL A 390 16.44 19.73 -0.84
CA VAL A 390 16.81 19.24 0.50
C VAL A 390 16.70 20.35 1.54
N GLN A 391 17.23 21.55 1.23
CA GLN A 391 17.10 22.72 2.11
C GLN A 391 15.64 23.13 2.31
N ALA A 392 14.80 23.04 1.28
CA ALA A 392 13.38 23.34 1.40
C ALA A 392 12.65 22.34 2.31
N ARG A 393 13.00 21.05 2.23
CA ARG A 393 12.46 20.01 3.11
C ARG A 393 12.93 20.21 4.55
N ASP A 394 14.22 20.38 4.75
CA ASP A 394 14.83 20.53 6.08
C ASP A 394 14.38 21.84 6.77
N GLY A 395 14.11 22.88 5.97
CA GLY A 395 13.48 24.12 6.42
C GLY A 395 11.96 24.06 6.64
N GLY A 396 11.34 22.88 6.45
CA GLY A 396 9.90 22.67 6.64
C GLY A 396 9.01 23.38 5.61
N ARG A 397 9.57 23.85 4.49
CA ARG A 397 8.81 24.51 3.42
C ARG A 397 8.02 23.52 2.59
N ILE A 398 8.56 22.33 2.41
CA ILE A 398 7.90 21.18 1.77
C ILE A 398 7.99 19.97 2.70
N ASN A 399 7.02 19.05 2.63
CA ASN A 399 7.06 17.82 3.42
C ASN A 399 7.77 16.67 2.68
N ASP A 400 7.99 15.53 3.35
CA ASP A 400 8.71 14.37 2.79
C ASP A 400 8.07 13.82 1.52
N TRP A 401 6.73 13.81 1.45
CA TRP A 401 6.02 13.36 0.26
C TRP A 401 6.24 14.31 -0.92
N GLU A 402 6.21 15.62 -0.68
CA GLU A 402 6.48 16.64 -1.70
C GLU A 402 7.93 16.56 -2.17
N PHE A 403 8.88 16.37 -1.26
CA PHE A 403 10.28 16.14 -1.60
C PHE A 403 10.47 14.88 -2.48
N ASN A 404 9.88 13.74 -2.10
CA ASN A 404 9.96 12.52 -2.88
C ASN A 404 9.26 12.65 -4.25
N PHE A 405 8.16 13.40 -4.30
CA PHE A 405 7.48 13.73 -5.56
C PHE A 405 8.39 14.57 -6.47
N MET A 406 9.03 15.62 -5.94
CA MET A 406 9.96 16.44 -6.71
C MET A 406 11.15 15.63 -7.19
N LYS A 407 11.77 14.82 -6.31
CA LYS A 407 12.94 13.98 -6.62
C LYS A 407 12.64 12.93 -7.69
N SER A 408 11.50 12.24 -7.59
CA SER A 408 11.07 11.27 -8.61
C SER A 408 10.69 11.90 -9.96
N ASN A 409 10.49 13.22 -9.99
CA ASN A 409 10.16 13.98 -11.20
C ASN A 409 11.17 15.11 -11.45
N PHE A 410 12.40 14.99 -10.94
CA PHE A 410 13.41 16.05 -11.01
C PHE A 410 13.75 16.40 -12.46
N ASP A 411 13.76 15.38 -13.29
CA ASP A 411 14.15 15.37 -14.68
C ASP A 411 12.94 15.46 -15.64
N ARG A 412 11.77 15.87 -15.16
CA ARG A 412 10.61 16.04 -16.05
C ARG A 412 10.52 17.46 -16.56
N ASN A 413 10.08 17.60 -17.81
CA ASN A 413 9.81 18.90 -18.44
C ASN A 413 8.31 19.21 -18.52
N SER A 414 7.46 18.23 -18.23
CA SER A 414 6.01 18.38 -18.27
C SER A 414 5.32 17.46 -17.26
N PHE A 415 4.15 17.88 -16.81
CA PHE A 415 3.31 17.16 -15.86
C PHE A 415 1.91 16.98 -16.45
N SER A 416 1.23 15.91 -16.06
CA SER A 416 -0.20 15.77 -16.38
C SER A 416 -1.02 16.85 -15.66
N GLU A 417 -2.21 17.17 -16.17
CA GLU A 417 -3.11 18.18 -15.56
C GLU A 417 -3.37 17.92 -14.06
N LYS A 418 -3.52 16.64 -13.67
CA LYS A 418 -3.67 16.26 -12.26
C LYS A 418 -2.40 16.53 -11.44
N GLN A 419 -1.23 16.24 -12.01
CA GLN A 419 0.06 16.51 -11.36
C GLN A 419 0.38 18.01 -11.31
N GLN A 420 -0.10 18.80 -12.26
CA GLN A 420 0.11 20.25 -12.29
C GLN A 420 -0.39 20.91 -10.99
N THR A 421 -1.55 20.50 -10.48
CA THR A 421 -2.06 21.02 -9.19
C THR A 421 -1.12 20.75 -8.01
N ILE A 422 -0.36 19.65 -8.04
CA ILE A 422 0.65 19.33 -7.03
C ILE A 422 1.89 20.20 -7.22
N VAL A 423 2.33 20.38 -8.47
CA VAL A 423 3.46 21.23 -8.86
C VAL A 423 3.20 22.67 -8.42
N ASP A 424 2.04 23.23 -8.75
CA ASP A 424 1.65 24.59 -8.40
C ASP A 424 1.62 24.79 -6.88
N ARG A 425 1.10 23.81 -6.14
CA ARG A 425 1.09 23.83 -4.66
C ARG A 425 2.50 23.86 -4.08
N ILE A 426 3.41 23.04 -4.61
CA ILE A 426 4.80 22.97 -4.16
C ILE A 426 5.55 24.25 -4.53
N GLN A 427 5.41 24.73 -5.76
CA GLN A 427 6.00 26.00 -6.22
C GLN A 427 5.49 27.18 -5.39
N GLY A 428 4.21 27.21 -5.02
CA GLY A 428 3.65 28.21 -4.12
C GLY A 428 4.35 28.24 -2.75
N LYS A 429 4.64 27.07 -2.15
CA LYS A 429 5.40 26.98 -0.89
C LYS A 429 6.86 27.42 -1.03
N LEU A 430 7.45 27.14 -2.19
CA LEU A 430 8.84 27.46 -2.51
C LEU A 430 9.04 28.94 -2.90
N GLN A 431 8.00 29.61 -3.41
CA GLN A 431 8.03 31.05 -3.73
C GLN A 431 7.55 31.92 -2.57
N GLY A 432 6.61 31.42 -1.74
CA GLY A 432 6.01 32.14 -0.61
C GLY A 432 6.90 32.29 0.61
N GLY A 433 8.17 32.70 0.43
CA GLY A 433 9.18 32.82 1.47
C GLY A 433 8.65 33.44 2.78
N GLY A 434 8.68 32.63 3.84
CA GLY A 434 8.83 33.07 5.22
C GLY A 434 7.79 34.04 5.79
N GLN A 435 6.60 33.55 6.16
CA GLN A 435 5.81 34.20 7.23
C GLN A 435 4.94 33.25 8.07
N GLY A 436 5.30 31.97 8.14
CA GLY A 436 4.58 30.96 8.93
C GLY A 436 5.32 30.38 10.15
N GLY A 437 6.49 30.93 10.50
CA GLY A 437 7.30 30.42 11.61
C GLY A 437 7.01 31.15 12.93
N ARG A 438 6.42 30.43 13.90
CA ARG A 438 6.45 30.62 15.37
C ARG A 438 6.68 32.05 15.89
N SER A 439 5.60 32.69 16.32
CA SER A 439 5.64 33.86 17.19
C SER A 439 6.18 33.49 18.58
N SER A 440 7.41 33.92 18.88
CA SER A 440 7.87 34.14 20.25
C SER A 440 7.79 35.63 20.57
N ASN A 441 7.18 35.95 21.71
CA ASN A 441 7.02 37.27 22.30
C ASN A 441 8.25 38.20 22.17
N GLY A 442 8.01 39.46 21.80
CA GLY A 442 8.94 40.56 22.07
C GLY A 442 8.74 41.82 21.23
N GLY A 443 7.91 42.76 21.71
CA GLY A 443 8.10 44.23 21.69
C GLY A 443 8.22 45.01 20.35
N PRO A 444 7.71 46.26 20.27
CA PRO A 444 7.58 46.99 19.01
C PRO A 444 8.85 47.81 18.68
N ALA A 445 9.27 47.77 17.42
CA ALA A 445 10.19 48.76 16.87
C ALA A 445 9.68 49.21 15.49
N ALA A 446 9.46 50.52 15.39
CA ALA A 446 9.07 51.24 14.20
C ALA A 446 10.21 51.30 13.16
N GLY A 447 9.85 51.30 11.88
CA GLY A 447 10.78 51.55 10.79
C GLY A 447 10.13 51.23 9.45
N GLY A 448 9.50 52.23 8.83
CA GLY A 448 8.93 52.11 7.49
C GLY A 448 10.01 52.12 6.42
N PHE A 449 9.74 51.48 5.27
CA PHE A 449 10.23 51.86 3.94
C PHE A 449 9.53 50.98 2.89
N GLY A 450 9.01 51.59 1.82
CA GLY A 450 8.81 50.91 0.53
C GLY A 450 7.39 50.49 0.13
N GLN A 451 6.43 51.43 0.03
CA GLN A 451 5.30 51.28 -0.90
C GLN A 451 5.50 52.23 -2.08
N GLN A 452 5.84 51.67 -3.23
CA GLN A 452 5.64 52.28 -4.55
C GLN A 452 5.85 51.18 -5.59
N TYR A 453 4.76 50.67 -6.15
CA TYR A 453 4.55 50.21 -7.53
C TYR A 453 3.17 49.54 -7.56
N PHE A 454 2.41 49.76 -8.65
CA PHE A 454 1.00 49.38 -8.88
C PHE A 454 -0.09 50.38 -8.47
N ALA A 455 0.07 51.65 -8.86
CA ALA A 455 -1.06 52.54 -9.12
C ALA A 455 -0.98 53.00 -10.58
N ASN A 456 -1.62 52.30 -11.51
CA ASN A 456 -2.11 52.79 -12.81
C ASN A 456 -2.63 51.64 -13.70
N ARG A 457 -3.82 51.09 -13.41
CA ARG A 457 -4.64 50.38 -14.43
C ARG A 457 -6.09 50.06 -14.05
N GLN A 458 -6.79 50.96 -13.35
CA GLN A 458 -8.24 50.80 -13.08
C GLN A 458 -9.07 52.09 -13.26
N GLY A 459 -8.63 52.97 -14.16
CA GLY A 459 -9.41 54.14 -14.56
C GLY A 459 -10.07 53.94 -15.91
N GLN A 460 -11.15 53.16 -15.98
CA GLN A 460 -12.23 53.26 -17.00
C GLN A 460 -13.15 52.02 -16.91
N GLN A 461 -14.07 52.01 -15.94
CA GLN A 461 -15.33 51.26 -16.00
C GLN A 461 -16.24 51.60 -14.80
N GLN A 462 -16.41 52.89 -14.52
CA GLN A 462 -17.54 53.36 -13.70
C GLN A 462 -18.61 53.88 -14.64
N ARG A 463 -19.50 52.99 -15.09
CA ARG A 463 -20.84 53.37 -15.53
C ARG A 463 -21.78 53.14 -14.36
N ALA A 464 -22.40 54.22 -13.90
CA ALA A 464 -23.48 54.22 -12.95
C ALA A 464 -24.61 53.29 -13.42
N ALA A 465 -24.97 52.31 -12.59
CA ALA A 465 -26.19 51.54 -12.74
C ALA A 465 -27.17 51.97 -11.63
N ALA A 466 -28.35 52.40 -12.08
CA ALA A 466 -29.49 52.77 -11.26
C ALA A 466 -30.02 51.58 -10.45
N PRO A 467 -30.67 51.81 -9.29
CA PRO A 467 -31.25 50.75 -8.48
C PRO A 467 -32.62 50.37 -9.05
N GLY A 468 -32.76 49.15 -9.60
CA GLY A 468 -34.07 48.68 -10.05
C GLY A 468 -34.03 47.54 -11.05
N GLY A 469 -33.55 46.37 -10.63
CA GLY A 469 -33.65 45.15 -11.42
C GLY A 469 -33.19 43.95 -10.62
N GLY A 470 -34.13 43.18 -10.06
CA GLY A 470 -33.87 41.96 -9.29
C GLY A 470 -33.40 40.79 -10.14
N GLY A 471 -32.33 40.98 -10.91
CA GLY A 471 -31.61 39.90 -11.59
C GLY A 471 -30.54 39.36 -10.66
N GLY A 472 -30.61 38.07 -10.32
CA GLY A 472 -29.59 37.37 -9.55
C GLY A 472 -28.28 37.24 -10.34
N GLY A 473 -27.54 38.34 -10.48
CA GLY A 473 -26.17 38.30 -10.96
C GLY A 473 -25.27 37.55 -9.98
N MET A 474 -24.26 36.86 -10.50
CA MET A 474 -23.17 36.28 -9.70
C MET A 474 -22.51 37.38 -8.86
N LEU A 475 -22.02 37.02 -7.69
CA LEU A 475 -21.27 37.96 -6.84
C LEU A 475 -19.98 38.37 -7.52
N THR A 476 -19.57 39.63 -7.35
CA THR A 476 -18.27 40.08 -7.81
C THR A 476 -17.15 39.47 -6.95
N GLN A 477 -15.92 39.47 -7.46
CA GLN A 477 -14.77 38.97 -6.72
C GLN A 477 -14.58 39.72 -5.39
N GLU A 478 -14.85 41.03 -5.37
CA GLU A 478 -14.79 41.84 -4.15
C GLU A 478 -15.86 41.41 -3.13
N GLU A 479 -17.09 41.13 -3.57
CA GLU A 479 -18.17 40.69 -2.69
C GLU A 479 -17.88 39.32 -2.06
N VAL A 480 -17.31 38.38 -2.83
CA VAL A 480 -16.92 37.06 -2.35
C VAL A 480 -15.75 37.16 -1.36
N GLN A 481 -14.79 38.05 -1.63
CA GLN A 481 -13.68 38.32 -0.71
C GLN A 481 -14.16 38.97 0.60
N ALA A 482 -15.11 39.90 0.53
CA ALA A 482 -15.71 40.50 1.72
C ALA A 482 -16.46 39.45 2.56
N ALA A 483 -17.21 38.54 1.92
CA ALA A 483 -17.88 37.43 2.60
C ALA A 483 -16.91 36.46 3.27
N TYR A 484 -15.76 36.18 2.64
CA TYR A 484 -14.70 35.37 3.22
C TYR A 484 -14.06 36.04 4.44
N GLN A 485 -13.72 37.32 4.36
CA GLN A 485 -13.18 38.08 5.50
C GLN A 485 -14.18 38.17 6.66
N ALA A 486 -15.47 38.29 6.35
CA ALA A 486 -16.55 38.25 7.33
C ALA A 486 -16.85 36.84 7.89
N LYS A 487 -16.10 35.81 7.47
CA LYS A 487 -16.27 34.40 7.85
C LYS A 487 -17.67 33.83 7.53
N LYS A 488 -18.34 34.37 6.51
CA LYS A 488 -19.65 33.89 6.03
C LYS A 488 -19.53 32.63 5.15
N ILE A 489 -18.38 32.48 4.50
CA ILE A 489 -18.00 31.33 3.68
C ILE A 489 -16.61 30.84 4.12
N ASN A 490 -16.32 29.55 3.94
CA ASN A 490 -15.03 28.97 4.33
C ASN A 490 -13.99 28.99 3.19
N ASP A 491 -12.74 28.61 3.48
CA ASP A 491 -11.61 28.61 2.54
C ASP A 491 -11.90 27.81 1.26
N TRP A 492 -12.55 26.65 1.38
CA TRP A 492 -12.90 25.82 0.23
C TRP A 492 -13.96 26.50 -0.64
N GLU A 493 -14.98 27.11 -0.03
CA GLU A 493 -16.05 27.83 -0.74
C GLU A 493 -15.50 29.07 -1.46
N TYR A 494 -14.58 29.81 -0.83
CA TYR A 494 -13.90 30.94 -1.43
C TYR A 494 -13.09 30.51 -2.66
N ASN A 495 -12.17 29.56 -2.50
CA ASN A 495 -11.32 29.06 -3.60
C ASN A 495 -12.14 28.45 -4.73
N PHE A 496 -13.16 27.65 -4.38
CA PHE A 496 -14.06 27.08 -5.38
C PHE A 496 -14.77 28.17 -6.19
N TYR A 497 -15.28 29.21 -5.54
CA TYR A 497 -16.00 30.26 -6.25
C TYR A 497 -15.06 31.08 -7.13
N THR A 498 -13.87 31.46 -6.64
CA THR A 498 -12.88 32.23 -7.42
C THR A 498 -12.37 31.46 -8.63
N ASP A 499 -12.05 30.17 -8.48
CA ASP A 499 -11.54 29.32 -9.55
C ASP A 499 -12.56 29.09 -10.68
N ASN A 500 -13.86 29.20 -10.34
CA ASN A 500 -14.93 29.02 -11.30
C ASN A 500 -15.48 30.35 -11.84
N LEU A 501 -15.22 31.49 -11.19
CA LEU A 501 -15.75 32.79 -11.62
C LEU A 501 -15.31 33.18 -13.05
N GLN A 502 -14.09 32.80 -13.45
CA GLN A 502 -13.53 33.11 -14.77
C GLN A 502 -13.88 32.09 -15.85
N LYS A 503 -14.53 30.97 -15.51
CA LYS A 503 -14.86 29.94 -16.49
C LYS A 503 -16.10 30.35 -17.28
N SER A 504 -16.03 30.24 -18.59
CA SER A 504 -17.16 30.51 -19.49
C SER A 504 -18.26 29.45 -19.45
N TYR A 505 -17.97 28.28 -18.86
CA TYR A 505 -18.92 27.17 -18.74
C TYR A 505 -18.81 26.47 -17.39
N HIS A 506 -19.97 26.16 -16.80
CA HIS A 506 -20.11 25.45 -15.54
C HIS A 506 -21.05 24.27 -15.71
N SER A 507 -20.66 23.11 -15.18
CA SER A 507 -21.58 21.99 -15.00
C SER A 507 -22.71 22.37 -14.02
N ASP A 508 -23.86 21.71 -14.10
CA ASP A 508 -24.99 22.00 -13.22
C ASP A 508 -24.67 21.79 -11.74
N LYS A 509 -23.77 20.84 -11.44
CA LYS A 509 -23.22 20.65 -10.09
C LYS A 509 -22.43 21.87 -9.64
N GLN A 510 -21.59 22.44 -10.49
CA GLN A 510 -20.83 23.66 -10.19
C GLN A 510 -21.76 24.86 -9.99
N LYS A 511 -22.78 25.03 -10.85
CA LYS A 511 -23.78 26.09 -10.70
C LYS A 511 -24.52 26.00 -9.35
N ASN A 512 -24.90 24.79 -8.93
CA ASN A 512 -25.58 24.58 -7.64
C ASN A 512 -24.68 24.95 -6.45
N ILE A 513 -23.40 24.57 -6.51
CA ILE A 513 -22.43 24.93 -5.47
C ILE A 513 -22.22 26.45 -5.45
N MET A 514 -22.03 27.09 -6.60
CA MET A 514 -21.87 28.55 -6.69
C MET A 514 -23.10 29.29 -6.13
N ALA A 515 -24.32 28.85 -6.48
CA ALA A 515 -25.54 29.44 -5.94
C ALA A 515 -25.65 29.31 -4.41
N LYS A 516 -25.19 28.19 -3.83
CA LYS A 516 -25.14 28.01 -2.37
C LYS A 516 -24.13 28.93 -1.71
N VAL A 517 -22.95 29.12 -2.32
CA VAL A 517 -21.93 30.06 -1.83
C VAL A 517 -22.46 31.50 -1.89
N GLU A 518 -23.13 31.88 -2.97
CA GLU A 518 -23.76 33.20 -3.10
C GLU A 518 -24.83 33.43 -2.04
N GLN A 519 -25.69 32.44 -1.80
CA GLN A 519 -26.72 32.53 -0.77
C GLN A 519 -26.10 32.67 0.63
N LYS A 520 -24.99 31.98 0.91
CA LYS A 520 -24.26 32.12 2.18
C LYS A 520 -23.59 33.48 2.31
N ALA A 521 -22.95 33.97 1.26
CA ALA A 521 -22.26 35.26 1.26
C ALA A 521 -23.21 36.44 1.45
N ARG A 522 -24.45 36.35 0.92
CA ARG A 522 -25.50 37.39 1.07
C ARG A 522 -26.17 37.40 2.44
N LYS A 523 -26.22 36.27 3.15
CA LYS A 523 -26.66 36.22 4.56
C LYS A 523 -25.58 36.83 5.43
#